data_AF-A0A7W9FDY1-F1
#
_entry.id   AF-A0A7W9FDY1-F1
#
_cell.length_a   1.000
_cell.length_b   1.000
_cell.length_c   1.000
_cell.angle_alpha   90.00
_cell.angle_beta   90.00
_cell.angle_gamma   90.00
#
_symmetry.space_group_name_H-M   'P 1'
#
loop_
_entity.id
_entity.type
_entity.pdbx_description
1 polymer ?
#
loop_
_entity_poly.entity_id
_entity_poly.type
_entity_poly.pdbx_seq_one_letter_code
_entity_poly.pdbx_strand_id
1 'polypeptide(L)'
;MSRRLAVATVLLLAAAFLGGCSTTVHLEPADDANNPLCAEVSAGLRNADSIADLDRRWTDAQASAAWGAPGEDTAIILRCGVTVPGPTADLQCVTLEGVDWLVDTADTPFLRVTTYGRDPAVQLYIDTTAVSSNDVISSRTLVGAITSIPADGRCTTPDELDEDAQELLDGTP
;
A
#
# COMPACT_ATOMS: atom_id res chain seq x y z
N MET A 1 -33.05 -14.61 -45.80
CA MET A 1 -32.87 -14.93 -44.36
C MET A 1 -31.39 -14.83 -43.92
N SER A 2 -30.42 -15.30 -44.71
CA SER A 2 -28.98 -15.29 -44.35
C SER A 2 -28.36 -13.91 -44.04
N ARG A 3 -28.79 -12.83 -44.73
CA ARG A 3 -28.32 -11.46 -44.44
C ARG A 3 -28.73 -10.95 -43.05
N ARG A 4 -29.89 -11.36 -42.54
CA ARG A 4 -30.39 -10.96 -41.21
C ARG A 4 -29.66 -11.72 -40.08
N LEU A 5 -29.34 -12.99 -40.33
CA LEU A 5 -28.51 -13.81 -39.43
C LEU A 5 -27.09 -13.27 -39.32
N ALA A 6 -26.45 -12.89 -40.44
CA ALA A 6 -25.10 -12.33 -40.43
C ALA A 6 -25.01 -11.01 -39.63
N VAL A 7 -26.01 -10.13 -39.75
CA VAL A 7 -26.06 -8.86 -38.99
C VAL A 7 -26.23 -9.11 -37.49
N ALA A 8 -27.07 -10.07 -37.10
CA ALA A 8 -27.28 -10.41 -35.69
C ALA A 8 -26.01 -10.98 -35.05
N THR A 9 -25.26 -11.83 -35.77
CA THR A 9 -24.00 -12.40 -35.27
C THR A 9 -22.93 -11.34 -35.07
N VAL A 10 -22.78 -10.39 -36.00
CA VAL A 10 -21.82 -9.28 -35.88
C VAL A 10 -22.16 -8.37 -34.70
N LEU A 11 -23.45 -8.08 -34.46
CA LEU A 11 -23.88 -7.27 -33.32
C LEU A 11 -23.63 -7.96 -31.97
N LEU A 12 -23.86 -9.27 -31.88
CA LEU A 12 -23.56 -10.06 -30.68
C LEU A 12 -22.06 -10.12 -30.37
N LEU A 13 -21.22 -10.31 -31.40
CA LEU A 13 -19.77 -10.25 -31.26
C LEU A 13 -19.31 -8.86 -30.84
N ALA A 14 -19.82 -7.79 -31.48
CA ALA A 14 -19.48 -6.42 -31.11
C ALA A 14 -19.89 -6.07 -29.66
N ALA A 15 -21.06 -6.52 -29.22
CA ALA A 15 -21.53 -6.37 -27.84
C ALA A 15 -20.62 -7.08 -26.82
N ALA A 16 -20.08 -8.25 -27.17
CA ALA A 16 -19.14 -8.98 -26.31
C ALA A 16 -17.76 -8.29 -26.20
N PHE A 17 -17.37 -7.46 -27.18
CA PHE A 17 -16.10 -6.72 -27.15
C PHE A 17 -16.17 -5.37 -26.40
N LEU A 18 -17.35 -4.92 -25.97
CA LEU A 18 -17.53 -3.65 -25.26
C LEU A 18 -17.29 -3.72 -23.74
N GLY A 19 -17.03 -4.92 -23.18
CA GLY A 19 -16.88 -5.15 -21.74
C GLY A 19 -15.48 -4.90 -21.14
N GLY A 20 -14.56 -4.29 -21.88
CA GLY A 20 -13.14 -4.18 -21.51
C GLY A 20 -12.70 -2.87 -20.83
N CYS A 21 -13.62 -2.03 -20.34
CA CYS A 21 -13.24 -0.83 -19.61
C CYS A 21 -12.67 -1.24 -18.24
N SER A 22 -11.37 -1.45 -18.17
CA SER A 22 -10.65 -1.57 -16.90
C SER A 22 -10.94 -0.33 -16.06
N THR A 23 -11.49 -0.54 -14.86
CA THR A 23 -11.78 0.54 -13.92
C THR A 23 -10.46 1.06 -13.37
N THR A 24 -10.06 2.25 -13.83
CA THR A 24 -8.91 2.95 -13.23
C THR A 24 -9.32 3.47 -11.86
N VAL A 25 -8.51 3.17 -10.85
CA VAL A 25 -8.70 3.67 -9.49
C VAL A 25 -8.25 5.12 -9.47
N HIS A 26 -9.22 6.02 -9.28
CA HIS A 26 -8.95 7.45 -9.25
C HIS A 26 -8.37 7.83 -7.89
N LEU A 27 -7.19 8.43 -7.88
CA LEU A 27 -6.48 8.80 -6.66
C LEU A 27 -5.92 10.23 -6.79
N GLU A 28 -5.75 10.90 -5.66
CA GLU A 28 -4.94 12.12 -5.62
C GLU A 28 -3.45 11.72 -5.44
N PRO A 29 -2.52 12.25 -6.24
CA PRO A 29 -1.09 12.08 -5.97
C PRO A 29 -0.73 12.59 -4.57
N ALA A 30 0.31 12.04 -3.96
CA ALA A 30 0.84 12.59 -2.71
C ALA A 30 1.63 13.88 -2.99
N ASP A 31 1.80 14.72 -1.97
CA ASP A 31 2.42 16.05 -2.12
C ASP A 31 3.84 15.96 -2.72
N ASP A 32 4.61 14.91 -2.37
CA ASP A 32 5.95 14.65 -2.89
C ASP A 32 6.00 13.45 -3.86
N ALA A 33 4.90 13.16 -4.57
CA ALA A 33 4.84 12.03 -5.51
C ALA A 33 5.83 12.14 -6.69
N ASN A 34 6.35 13.35 -6.98
CA ASN A 34 7.35 13.58 -8.02
C ASN A 34 8.80 13.35 -7.55
N ASN A 35 9.01 12.92 -6.30
CA ASN A 35 10.34 12.61 -5.78
C ASN A 35 11.03 11.50 -6.62
N PRO A 36 12.31 11.67 -7.01
CA PRO A 36 13.04 10.65 -7.76
C PRO A 36 13.04 9.26 -7.10
N LEU A 37 13.07 9.19 -5.77
CA LEU A 37 13.02 7.91 -5.05
C LEU A 37 11.65 7.23 -5.19
N CYS A 38 10.56 7.99 -5.33
CA CYS A 38 9.25 7.42 -5.65
C CYS A 38 9.19 6.86 -7.08
N ALA A 39 9.99 7.38 -8.00
CA ALA A 39 10.15 6.77 -9.33
C ALA A 39 10.87 5.42 -9.24
N GLU A 40 11.86 5.28 -8.34
CA GLU A 40 12.52 4.00 -8.07
C GLU A 40 11.55 2.97 -7.47
N VAL A 41 10.73 3.38 -6.50
CA VAL A 41 9.64 2.53 -5.96
C VAL A 41 8.70 2.08 -7.09
N SER A 42 8.25 3.01 -7.93
CA SER A 42 7.36 2.69 -9.06
C SER A 42 8.01 1.72 -10.05
N ALA A 43 9.30 1.89 -10.35
CA ALA A 43 10.06 0.99 -11.21
C ALA A 43 10.29 -0.39 -10.57
N GLY A 44 10.46 -0.45 -9.25
CA GLY A 44 10.54 -1.70 -8.48
C GLY A 44 9.22 -2.48 -8.52
N LEU A 45 8.08 -1.79 -8.51
CA LEU A 45 6.74 -2.36 -8.58
C LEU A 45 6.28 -2.78 -9.99
N ARG A 46 7.14 -2.66 -11.02
CA ARG A 46 6.75 -2.94 -12.42
C ARG A 46 6.32 -4.39 -12.67
N ASN A 47 6.84 -5.33 -11.88
CA ASN A 47 6.52 -6.75 -11.95
C ASN A 47 5.65 -7.21 -10.77
N ALA A 48 5.02 -6.27 -10.05
CA ALA A 48 4.08 -6.56 -8.97
C ALA A 48 2.68 -6.78 -9.56
N ASP A 49 2.55 -7.80 -10.40
CA ASP A 49 1.29 -8.19 -11.05
C ASP A 49 0.24 -8.62 -10.01
N SER A 50 0.70 -9.22 -8.91
CA SER A 50 -0.11 -9.53 -7.75
C SER A 50 0.62 -9.28 -6.43
N ILE A 51 -0.16 -8.96 -5.40
CA ILE A 51 0.28 -8.89 -4.00
C ILE A 51 -0.80 -9.57 -3.15
N ALA A 52 -0.39 -10.51 -2.30
CA ALA A 52 -1.30 -11.24 -1.41
C ALA A 52 -2.54 -11.79 -2.14
N ASP A 53 -2.32 -12.46 -3.27
CA ASP A 53 -3.35 -13.04 -4.16
C ASP A 53 -4.34 -12.04 -4.79
N LEU A 54 -4.07 -10.73 -4.70
CA LEU A 54 -4.85 -9.67 -5.34
C LEU A 54 -4.15 -9.17 -6.61
N ASP A 55 -4.94 -8.97 -7.67
CA ASP A 55 -4.44 -8.54 -8.97
C ASP A 55 -4.22 -7.02 -9.04
N ARG A 56 -3.19 -6.61 -9.76
CA ARG A 56 -2.86 -5.20 -10.00
C ARG A 56 -4.02 -4.46 -10.68
N ARG A 57 -4.26 -3.23 -10.21
CA ARG A 57 -5.22 -2.27 -10.78
C ARG A 57 -4.48 -1.08 -11.37
N TRP A 58 -5.06 -0.51 -12.42
CA TRP A 58 -4.61 0.77 -12.96
C TRP A 58 -4.97 1.89 -12.00
N THR A 59 -4.04 2.82 -11.81
CA THR A 59 -4.23 4.07 -11.08
C THR A 59 -3.87 5.23 -12.00
N ASP A 60 -4.39 6.43 -11.73
CA ASP A 60 -4.07 7.64 -12.50
C ASP A 60 -3.31 8.71 -11.72
N ALA A 61 -3.00 8.45 -10.44
CA ALA A 61 -2.08 9.26 -9.66
C ALA A 61 -0.62 8.84 -9.87
N GLN A 62 0.28 9.83 -9.88
CA GLN A 62 1.73 9.57 -9.85
C GLN A 62 2.13 8.83 -8.57
N ALA A 63 3.18 8.01 -8.68
CA ALA A 63 3.75 7.25 -7.56
C ALA A 63 2.72 6.47 -6.72
N SER A 64 1.71 5.92 -7.41
CA SER A 64 0.64 5.14 -6.80
C SER A 64 0.54 3.74 -7.41
N ALA A 65 -0.04 2.82 -6.64
CA ALA A 65 -0.40 1.49 -7.12
C ALA A 65 -1.62 0.98 -6.35
N ALA A 66 -2.35 0.02 -6.92
CA ALA A 66 -3.53 -0.55 -6.30
C ALA A 66 -3.69 -2.03 -6.65
N TRP A 67 -4.30 -2.82 -5.77
CA TRP A 67 -4.60 -4.23 -5.98
C TRP A 67 -5.99 -4.60 -5.44
N GLY A 68 -6.65 -5.58 -6.05
CA GLY A 68 -7.93 -6.11 -5.58
C GLY A 68 -8.36 -7.40 -6.30
N ALA A 69 -9.37 -8.09 -5.76
CA ALA A 69 -9.89 -9.34 -6.31
C ALA A 69 -10.81 -9.11 -7.54
N PRO A 70 -10.79 -9.97 -8.57
CA PRO A 70 -11.57 -9.77 -9.80
C PRO A 70 -13.07 -9.52 -9.54
N GLY A 71 -13.57 -8.38 -10.01
CA GLY A 71 -14.98 -7.99 -9.83
C GLY A 71 -15.31 -7.38 -8.46
N GLU A 72 -14.31 -7.20 -7.61
CA GLU A 72 -14.44 -6.58 -6.28
C GLU A 72 -13.70 -5.23 -6.21
N ASP A 73 -13.99 -4.49 -5.14
CA ASP A 73 -13.38 -3.20 -4.84
C ASP A 73 -11.86 -3.34 -4.61
N THR A 74 -11.18 -2.20 -4.59
CA THR A 74 -9.73 -2.16 -4.35
C THR A 74 -9.47 -2.39 -2.87
N ALA A 75 -8.65 -3.39 -2.55
CA ALA A 75 -8.32 -3.76 -1.18
C ALA A 75 -6.97 -3.21 -0.71
N ILE A 76 -6.06 -2.88 -1.64
CA ILE A 76 -4.76 -2.29 -1.31
C ILE A 76 -4.54 -1.06 -2.18
N ILE A 77 -4.19 0.07 -1.57
CA ILE A 77 -3.71 1.27 -2.26
C ILE A 77 -2.34 1.64 -1.71
N LEU A 78 -1.38 1.93 -2.58
CA LEU A 78 -0.07 2.46 -2.25
C LEU A 78 0.05 3.90 -2.76
N ARG A 79 0.62 4.79 -1.95
CA ARG A 79 1.05 6.14 -2.34
C ARG A 79 2.45 6.40 -1.79
N CYS A 80 3.38 6.82 -2.65
CA CYS A 80 4.71 7.29 -2.23
C CYS A 80 4.77 8.82 -2.29
N GLY A 81 5.51 9.43 -1.35
CA GLY A 81 5.62 10.89 -1.26
C GLY A 81 4.59 11.51 -0.33
N VAL A 82 4.04 10.74 0.62
CA VAL A 82 3.19 11.31 1.68
C VAL A 82 4.05 12.05 2.70
N THR A 83 3.41 12.88 3.54
CA THR A 83 4.09 13.57 4.64
C THR A 83 4.89 12.57 5.49
N VAL A 84 6.18 12.85 5.66
CA VAL A 84 7.06 12.05 6.51
C VAL A 84 6.56 12.13 7.96
N PRO A 85 6.24 10.99 8.59
CA PRO A 85 5.79 11.00 9.98
C PRO A 85 6.87 11.53 10.93
N GLY A 86 6.44 12.29 11.95
CA GLY A 86 7.33 12.73 13.02
C GLY A 86 7.79 11.57 13.94
N PRO A 87 8.78 11.81 14.82
CA PRO A 87 9.24 10.83 15.79
C PRO A 87 8.09 10.31 16.65
N THR A 88 8.00 8.98 16.77
CA THR A 88 6.81 8.25 17.25
C THR A 88 6.43 8.53 18.71
N ALA A 89 5.32 9.23 18.93
CA ALA A 89 4.62 9.23 20.22
C ALA A 89 3.16 8.76 20.12
N ASP A 90 2.53 8.77 18.93
CA ASP A 90 1.08 8.60 18.80
C ASP A 90 0.62 7.31 18.07
N LEU A 91 1.51 6.59 17.38
CA LEU A 91 1.18 5.40 16.58
C LEU A 91 2.11 4.23 16.89
N GLN A 92 1.57 3.01 16.80
CA GLN A 92 2.37 1.79 16.99
C GLN A 92 3.37 1.63 15.84
N CYS A 93 4.66 1.50 16.20
CA CYS A 93 5.73 1.22 15.25
C CYS A 93 6.03 -0.28 15.20
N VAL A 94 6.03 -0.88 14.02
CA VAL A 94 6.35 -2.30 13.81
C VAL A 94 7.42 -2.47 12.73
N THR A 95 8.38 -3.36 12.97
CA THR A 95 9.40 -3.70 11.97
C THR A 95 9.06 -5.05 11.33
N LEU A 96 8.91 -5.07 10.00
CA LEU A 96 8.66 -6.27 9.21
C LEU A 96 9.51 -6.25 7.94
N GLU A 97 10.20 -7.36 7.67
CA GLU A 97 11.10 -7.50 6.51
C GLU A 97 12.12 -6.34 6.36
N GLY A 98 12.59 -5.78 7.49
CA GLY A 98 13.56 -4.67 7.51
C GLY A 98 12.98 -3.30 7.14
N VAL A 99 11.65 -3.17 7.10
CA VAL A 99 10.95 -1.89 6.95
C VAL A 99 10.20 -1.60 8.25
N ASP A 100 10.39 -0.40 8.78
CA ASP A 100 9.66 0.13 9.92
C ASP A 100 8.36 0.78 9.45
N TRP A 101 7.25 0.47 10.11
CA TRP A 101 5.91 0.90 9.75
C TRP A 101 5.19 1.51 10.94
N LEU A 102 4.60 2.68 10.76
CA LEU A 102 3.62 3.24 11.68
C LEU A 102 2.24 2.74 11.30
N VAL A 103 1.55 2.13 12.27
CA VAL A 103 0.23 1.53 12.10
C VAL A 103 -0.82 2.46 12.68
N ASP A 104 -1.74 2.90 11.83
CA ASP A 104 -2.88 3.74 12.19
C ASP A 104 -4.18 2.99 11.95
N THR A 105 -4.91 2.76 13.05
CA THR A 105 -6.16 2.00 13.10
C THR A 105 -7.41 2.87 13.18
N ALA A 106 -7.30 4.20 12.99
CA ALA A 106 -8.41 5.13 13.14
C ALA A 106 -9.61 4.80 12.22
N ASP A 107 -9.33 4.28 11.02
CA ASP A 107 -10.33 4.01 9.97
C ASP A 107 -10.64 2.51 9.78
N THR A 108 -10.44 1.70 10.83
CA THR A 108 -10.74 0.25 10.81
C THR A 108 -12.15 -0.03 10.22
N PRO A 109 -12.29 -0.96 9.26
CA PRO A 109 -11.35 -2.04 8.91
C PRO A 109 -10.25 -1.68 7.92
N PHE A 110 -10.18 -0.41 7.47
CA PHE A 110 -9.12 0.01 6.58
C PHE A 110 -7.91 0.50 7.38
N LEU A 111 -6.83 -0.27 7.31
CA LEU A 111 -5.61 0.00 8.02
C LEU A 111 -4.72 0.93 7.19
N ARG A 112 -4.24 2.01 7.80
CA ARG A 112 -3.23 2.89 7.20
C ARG A 112 -1.88 2.54 7.80
N VAL A 113 -0.95 2.09 6.96
CA VAL A 113 0.43 1.81 7.38
C VAL A 113 1.39 2.69 6.59
N THR A 114 2.26 3.42 7.27
CA THR A 114 3.20 4.37 6.65
C THR A 114 4.62 4.04 7.05
N THR A 115 5.56 4.03 6.11
CA THR A 115 6.97 3.76 6.42
C THR A 115 7.53 4.81 7.38
N TYR A 116 8.20 4.36 8.43
CA TYR A 116 8.88 5.22 9.39
C TYR A 116 10.37 5.36 9.04
N GLY A 117 10.94 6.52 9.32
CA GLY A 117 12.37 6.78 9.11
C GLY A 117 12.79 6.81 7.64
N ARG A 118 11.87 7.04 6.70
CA ARG A 118 12.15 7.12 5.27
C ARG A 118 11.59 8.42 4.70
N ASP A 119 12.37 9.07 3.84
CA ASP A 119 12.00 10.29 3.12
C ASP A 119 12.34 10.12 1.63
N PRO A 120 11.34 10.02 0.73
CA PRO A 120 9.90 10.18 0.96
C PRO A 120 9.27 9.00 1.71
N ALA A 121 8.16 9.25 2.42
CA ALA A 121 7.41 8.18 3.06
C ALA A 121 6.46 7.47 2.07
N VAL A 122 6.33 6.15 2.23
CA VAL A 122 5.38 5.31 1.49
C VAL A 122 4.24 4.91 2.42
N GLN A 123 3.01 5.07 1.96
CA GLN A 123 1.81 4.71 2.68
C GLN A 123 1.02 3.64 1.94
N LEU A 124 0.49 2.69 2.70
CA LEU A 124 -0.49 1.72 2.24
C LEU A 124 -1.81 1.94 2.98
N TYR A 125 -2.90 1.80 2.25
CA TYR A 125 -4.26 1.67 2.77
C TYR A 125 -4.74 0.26 2.46
N ILE A 126 -5.10 -0.51 3.48
CA ILE A 126 -5.34 -1.95 3.37
C ILE A 126 -6.70 -2.29 3.98
N ASP A 127 -7.62 -2.84 3.18
CA ASP A 127 -8.86 -3.43 3.67
C ASP A 127 -8.58 -4.78 4.35
N THR A 128 -8.56 -4.77 5.68
CA THR A 128 -8.27 -5.97 6.48
C THR A 128 -9.38 -7.02 6.46
N THR A 129 -10.56 -6.71 5.89
CA THR A 129 -11.62 -7.70 5.66
C THR A 129 -11.35 -8.56 4.42
N ALA A 130 -10.57 -8.05 3.47
CA ALA A 130 -10.24 -8.71 2.22
C ALA A 130 -8.86 -9.38 2.24
N VAL A 131 -7.88 -8.80 2.96
CA VAL A 131 -6.49 -9.28 2.96
C VAL A 131 -5.77 -9.03 4.29
N SER A 132 -4.84 -9.90 4.66
CA SER A 132 -3.96 -9.73 5.83
C SER A 132 -2.96 -8.59 5.60
N SER A 133 -2.94 -7.60 6.49
CA SER A 133 -1.99 -6.48 6.41
C SER A 133 -0.53 -6.96 6.49
N ASN A 134 -0.24 -7.95 7.32
CA ASN A 134 1.09 -8.55 7.45
C ASN A 134 1.56 -9.22 6.15
N ASP A 135 0.66 -9.91 5.44
CA ASP A 135 0.99 -10.57 4.17
C ASP A 135 1.29 -9.52 3.08
N VAL A 136 0.58 -8.39 3.10
CA VAL A 136 0.84 -7.26 2.20
C VAL A 136 2.20 -6.63 2.47
N ILE A 137 2.47 -6.21 3.70
CA ILE A 137 3.73 -5.48 4.02
C ILE A 137 4.96 -6.38 4.06
N SER A 138 4.79 -7.70 4.15
CA SER A 138 5.88 -8.68 4.02
C SER A 138 6.07 -9.17 2.58
N SER A 139 5.31 -8.64 1.61
CA SER A 139 5.47 -8.97 0.20
C SER A 139 6.87 -8.59 -0.28
N ARG A 140 7.64 -9.57 -0.76
CA ARG A 140 9.03 -9.36 -1.22
C ARG A 140 9.15 -8.30 -2.31
N THR A 141 8.20 -8.25 -3.24
CA THR A 141 8.22 -7.27 -4.33
C THR A 141 8.00 -5.86 -3.78
N LEU A 142 7.10 -5.71 -2.79
CA LEU A 142 6.82 -4.45 -2.14
C LEU A 142 8.01 -3.98 -1.30
N VAL A 143 8.53 -4.86 -0.45
CA VAL A 143 9.72 -4.61 0.38
C VAL A 143 10.92 -4.24 -0.50
N GLY A 144 11.17 -4.98 -1.57
CA GLY A 144 12.27 -4.70 -2.50
C GLY A 144 12.13 -3.36 -3.22
N ALA A 145 10.91 -2.89 -3.48
CA ALA A 145 10.68 -1.56 -4.04
C ALA A 145 10.88 -0.46 -3.00
N ILE A 146 10.34 -0.63 -1.78
CA ILE A 146 10.41 0.37 -0.71
C ILE A 146 11.83 0.58 -0.18
N THR A 147 12.63 -0.49 -0.13
CA THR A 147 14.02 -0.42 0.36
C THR A 147 14.98 0.31 -0.58
N SER A 148 14.52 0.76 -1.75
CA SER A 148 15.25 1.74 -2.59
C SER A 148 15.37 3.12 -1.94
N ILE A 149 14.38 3.51 -1.14
CA ILE A 149 14.47 4.69 -0.28
C ILE A 149 15.40 4.32 0.89
N PRO A 150 16.39 5.13 1.29
CA PRO A 150 17.19 4.88 2.49
C PRO A 150 16.36 4.95 3.79
N ALA A 151 16.88 4.37 4.88
CA ALA A 151 16.29 4.49 6.21
C ALA A 151 17.21 5.32 7.11
N ASP A 152 16.69 6.42 7.63
CA ASP A 152 17.35 7.36 8.54
C ASP A 152 16.78 7.28 9.97
N GLY A 153 15.66 6.56 10.14
CA GLY A 153 15.05 6.24 11.42
C GLY A 153 14.64 4.77 11.49
N ARG A 154 14.34 4.29 12.71
CA ARG A 154 13.90 2.92 12.96
C ARG A 154 12.89 2.91 14.10
N CYS A 155 12.03 1.89 14.15
CA CYS A 155 11.25 1.67 15.36
C CYS A 155 12.22 1.47 16.53
N THR A 156 12.07 2.26 17.58
CA THR A 156 12.52 1.81 18.88
C THR A 156 11.53 0.75 19.31
N THR A 157 12.00 -0.30 19.96
CA THR A 157 11.12 -1.16 20.75
C THR A 157 10.22 -0.29 21.65
N PRO A 158 9.10 -0.79 22.20
CA PRO A 158 8.68 -0.30 23.49
C PRO A 158 9.90 -0.57 24.39
N ASP A 159 10.78 0.41 24.51
CA ASP A 159 11.93 0.28 25.37
C ASP A 159 11.34 0.08 26.76
N GLU A 160 11.86 -0.95 27.44
CA GLU A 160 11.80 -1.08 28.88
C GLU A 160 11.83 0.33 29.46
N LEU A 161 10.84 0.61 30.31
CA LEU A 161 10.70 1.90 30.99
C LEU A 161 12.11 2.36 31.38
N ASP A 162 12.45 3.63 31.08
CA ASP A 162 13.72 4.24 31.48
C ASP A 162 14.12 3.67 32.86
N GLU A 163 15.36 3.22 33.10
CA GLU A 163 15.71 2.55 34.38
C GLU A 163 15.24 3.38 35.61
N ASP A 164 15.29 4.70 35.48
CA ASP A 164 14.74 5.67 36.43
C ASP A 164 13.21 5.59 36.61
N ALA A 165 12.45 5.38 35.53
CA ALA A 165 11.01 5.14 35.54
C ALA A 165 10.63 3.73 36.02
N GLN A 166 11.45 2.71 35.73
CA GLN A 166 11.28 1.34 36.23
C GLN A 166 11.50 1.28 37.76
N GLU A 167 12.52 1.96 38.28
CA GLU A 167 12.82 2.04 39.72
C GLU A 167 11.73 2.79 40.51
N LEU A 168 11.10 3.79 39.89
CA LEU A 168 9.94 4.49 40.46
C LEU A 168 8.66 3.64 40.48
N LEU A 169 8.53 2.66 39.59
CA LEU A 169 7.36 1.78 39.47
C LEU A 169 7.48 0.51 40.32
N ASP A 170 8.69 -0.04 40.49
CA ASP A 170 8.93 -1.27 41.24
C ASP A 170 8.91 -1.08 42.77
N GLY A 171 8.83 0.16 43.26
CA GLY A 171 8.30 0.49 44.57
C GLY A 171 8.77 -0.39 45.73
N THR A 172 10.06 -0.70 45.83
CA THR A 172 10.63 -1.39 47.00
C THR A 172 11.91 -0.70 47.47
N PRO A 173 12.15 -0.64 48.80
CA PRO A 173 12.89 0.43 49.47
C PRO A 173 14.40 0.39 49.34
#